data_AF-A0A1S2MJH5-F1
#
_entry.id   AF-A0A1S2MJH5-F1
#
_cell.length_a   1.000
_cell.length_b   1.000
_cell.length_c   1.000
_cell.angle_alpha   90.00
_cell.angle_beta   90.00
_cell.angle_gamma   90.00
#
_symmetry.space_group_name_H-M   'P 1'
#
loop_
_entity.id
_entity.type
_entity.pdbx_description
1 polymer ?
#
loop_
_entity_poly.entity_id
_entity_poly.type
_entity_poly.pdbx_seq_one_letter_code
_entity_poly.pdbx_strand_id
1 'polypeptide(L)' 'MKKQQKFKVEENESIQDCLQRMREAGYTPVKRYEKPVYKENKDGSVEVLRQEIEFVGKLQEL' A
#
# COMPACT_ATOMS: atom_id res chain seq x y z
N MET A 1 -18.30 -14.17 4.29
CA MET A 1 -17.66 -12.83 4.19
C MET A 1 -16.47 -12.97 3.25
N LYS A 2 -16.36 -12.15 2.20
CA LYS A 2 -15.19 -12.19 1.29
C LYS A 2 -13.93 -11.82 2.06
N LYS A 3 -12.95 -12.72 2.17
CA LYS A 3 -11.69 -12.46 2.88
C LYS A 3 -10.90 -11.37 2.14
N GLN A 4 -10.62 -10.27 2.84
CA GLN A 4 -9.85 -9.14 2.31
C GLN A 4 -8.63 -8.90 3.19
N GLN A 5 -7.55 -8.44 2.57
CA GLN A 5 -6.30 -8.12 3.26
C GLN A 5 -5.66 -6.87 2.64
N LYS A 6 -4.99 -6.08 3.46
CA LYS A 6 -4.25 -4.89 3.02
C LYS A 6 -2.78 -5.23 2.77
N PHE A 7 -2.21 -4.59 1.76
CA PHE A 7 -0.81 -4.73 1.36
C PHE A 7 -0.24 -3.33 1.16
N LYS A 8 0.64 -2.91 2.05
CA LYS A 8 1.40 -1.68 1.87
C LYS A 8 2.57 -1.96 0.93
N VAL A 9 2.86 -1.00 0.06
CA VAL A 9 4.12 -0.97 -0.69
C VAL A 9 5.20 -0.55 0.28
N GLU A 10 6.14 -1.45 0.56
CA GLU A 10 7.23 -1.19 1.51
C GLU A 10 8.23 -0.16 0.95
N GLU A 11 9.04 0.48 1.81
CA GLU A 11 9.92 1.59 1.39
C GLU A 11 10.96 1.20 0.33
N ASN A 12 11.40 -0.06 0.31
CA ASN A 12 12.37 -0.59 -0.65
C ASN A 12 11.71 -1.51 -1.70
N GLU A 13 10.40 -1.41 -1.88
CA GLU A 13 9.61 -2.28 -2.74
C GLU A 13 8.99 -1.45 -3.88
N SER A 14 9.00 -1.96 -5.10
CA SER A 14 8.23 -1.33 -6.18
C SER A 14 6.75 -1.71 -6.09
N ILE A 15 5.88 -0.93 -6.74
CA ILE A 15 4.46 -1.30 -6.85
C ILE A 15 4.30 -2.70 -7.48
N GLN A 16 5.16 -3.06 -8.44
CA GLN A 16 5.10 -4.36 -9.11
C GLN A 16 5.44 -5.50 -8.16
N ASP A 17 6.45 -5.33 -7.32
CA ASP A 17 6.84 -6.32 -6.31
C ASP A 17 5.73 -6.52 -5.28
N CYS A 18 5.08 -5.44 -4.83
CA CYS A 18 3.93 -5.53 -3.94
C CYS A 18 2.78 -6.32 -4.57
N LEU A 19 2.46 -6.06 -5.85
CA LEU A 19 1.42 -6.80 -6.57
C LEU A 19 1.79 -8.27 -6.79
N GLN A 20 3.08 -8.57 -6.97
CA GLN A 20 3.58 -9.93 -7.06
C GLN A 20 3.42 -10.68 -5.72
N ARG A 21 3.79 -10.07 -4.59
CA ARG A 21 3.52 -10.64 -3.25
C ARG A 21 2.03 -10.88 -3.00
N MET A 22 1.17 -9.96 -3.44
CA MET A 22 -0.29 -10.15 -3.34
C MET A 22 -0.73 -11.41 -4.08
N ARG A 23 -0.25 -11.59 -5.32
CA ARG A 23 -0.55 -12.76 -6.15
C ARG A 23 -0.05 -14.05 -5.51
N GLU A 24 1.19 -14.07 -5.03
CA GLU A 24 1.78 -15.23 -4.34
C GLU A 24 1.02 -15.61 -3.06
N ALA A 25 0.45 -14.61 -2.38
CA ALA A 25 -0.43 -14.82 -1.23
C ALA A 25 -1.88 -15.20 -1.60
N GLY A 26 -2.22 -15.32 -2.90
CA GLY A 26 -3.54 -15.69 -3.38
C GLY A 26 -4.56 -14.53 -3.40
N TYR A 27 -4.11 -13.29 -3.39
CA TYR A 27 -4.96 -12.10 -3.39
C TYR A 27 -4.92 -11.36 -4.74
N THR A 28 -6.08 -10.93 -5.21
CA THR A 28 -6.22 -10.00 -6.34
C THR A 28 -6.51 -8.59 -5.82
N PRO A 29 -5.79 -7.54 -6.26
CA PRO A 29 -6.07 -6.17 -5.83
C PRO A 29 -7.45 -5.72 -6.31
N VAL A 30 -8.23 -5.13 -5.39
CA VAL A 30 -9.58 -4.59 -5.66
C VAL A 30 -9.70 -3.11 -5.34
N LYS A 31 -8.77 -2.54 -4.55
CA LYS A 31 -8.68 -1.10 -4.25
C LYS A 31 -7.21 -0.69 -4.09
N ARG A 32 -6.93 0.59 -4.35
CA ARG A 32 -5.65 1.27 -4.08
C ARG A 32 -5.93 2.56 -3.30
N TYR A 33 -5.15 2.79 -2.25
CA TYR A 33 -5.15 4.02 -1.46
C TYR A 33 -3.77 4.66 -1.58
N GLU A 34 -3.76 5.98 -1.72
CA GLU A 34 -2.55 6.79 -1.70
C GLU A 34 -2.74 7.88 -0.64
N LYS A 35 -1.80 7.97 0.28
CA LYS A 35 -1.85 8.93 1.39
C LYS A 35 -0.53 9.70 1.48
N PRO A 36 -0.55 11.03 1.50
CA PRO A 36 0.63 11.82 1.84
C PRO A 36 1.03 11.55 3.29
N VAL A 37 2.30 11.25 3.48
CA VAL A 37 2.97 11.29 4.78
C VAL A 37 3.63 12.65 4.88
N TYR A 38 3.29 13.40 5.93
CA TYR A 38 3.85 14.73 6.18
C TYR A 38 4.99 14.67 7.19
N LYS A 39 5.88 15.65 7.12
CA LYS A 39 6.94 15.87 8.10
C LYS A 39 6.93 17.33 8.52
N GLU A 40 7.06 17.56 9.82
CA GLU A 40 7.25 18.89 10.38
C GLU A 40 8.74 19.23 10.44
N ASN A 41 9.07 20.45 10.00
CA ASN A 41 10.41 21.01 10.03
C ASN A 41 10.68 21.74 11.34
N LYS A 42 11.96 22.03 11.61
CA LYS A 42 12.37 22.74 12.83
C LYS A 42 11.79 24.16 12.95
N ASP A 43 11.40 24.76 11.83
CA ASP A 43 10.77 26.09 11.75
C ASP A 43 9.23 26.04 11.87
N GLY A 44 8.66 24.85 12.08
CA GLY A 44 7.21 24.62 12.17
C GLY A 44 6.50 24.52 10.82
N SER A 45 7.22 24.59 9.69
CA SER A 45 6.63 24.32 8.38
C SER A 45 6.35 22.83 8.19
N VAL A 46 5.29 22.49 7.44
CA VAL A 46 4.92 21.11 7.13
C VAL A 46 5.15 20.84 5.65
N GLU A 47 5.90 19.79 5.35
CA GLU A 47 6.16 19.33 3.99
C GLU A 47 5.66 17.89 3.76
N VAL A 48 5.43 17.53 2.50
CA VAL A 48 5.10 16.15 2.12
C VAL A 48 6.40 15.36 2.03
N LEU A 49 6.58 14.40 2.93
CA LEU A 49 7.76 13.52 2.97
C LEU A 49 7.70 12.46 1.87
N ARG A 50 6.58 11.74 1.76
CA ARG A 50 6.36 10.71 0.74
C ARG A 50 4.88 10.40 0.55
N GLN A 51 4.56 9.64 -0.49
CA GLN A 51 3.25 9.01 -0.65
C GLN A 51 3.31 7.56 -0.15
N GLU A 52 2.49 7.21 0.83
CA GLU A 52 2.25 5.81 1.20
C GLU A 52 1.20 5.22 0.25
N ILE A 53 1.49 4.05 -0.31
CA ILE A 53 0.56 3.31 -1.20
C ILE A 53 0.13 2.03 -0.48
N GLU A 54 -1.18 1.79 -0.42
CA GLU A 54 -1.77 0.57 0.16
C GLU A 54 -2.82 -0.02 -0.80
N PHE A 55 -2.69 -1.30 -1.12
CA PHE A 55 -3.70 -2.06 -1.85
C PHE A 55 -4.59 -2.84 -0.90
N VAL A 56 -5.86 -3.01 -1.27
CA VAL A 56 -6.73 -4.02 -0.67
C VAL A 56 -6.83 -5.17 -1.64
N GLY A 57 -6.39 -6.36 -1.22
CA GLY A 57 -6.55 -7.61 -1.92
C GLY A 57 -7.82 -8.34 -1.48
N LYS A 58 -8.49 -9.01 -2.42
CA LYS A 58 -9.52 -10.00 -2.15
C LYS A 58 -8.93 -11.39 -2.41
N LEU A 59 -9.10 -12.32 -1.46
CA LEU A 59 -8.63 -13.70 -1.64
C LEU A 59 -9.34 -14.33 -2.84
N GLN A 60 -8.58 -14.97 -3.72
CA GLN A 60 -9.13 -15.85 -4.74
C GLN A 60 -9.56 -17.16 -4.07
N GLU A 61 -10.85 -17.42 -4.09
CA GLU A 61 -11.38 -18.75 -3.83
C GLU A 61 -11.13 -19.56 -5.11
N LEU A 62 -10.37 -20.65 -5.00
CA LEU A 62 -10.18 -21.62 -6.07
C LEU A 62 -11.51 -22.32 -6.40
#